data_AF-A0A3A8EV08-F1
#
_entry.id   AF-A0A3A8EV08-F1
#
_cell.length_a   1.000
_cell.length_b   1.000
_cell.length_c   1.000
_cell.angle_alpha   90.00
_cell.angle_beta   90.00
_cell.angle_gamma   90.00
#
_symmetry.space_group_name_H-M   'P 1'
#
loop_
_entity.id
_entity.type
_entity.pdbx_description
1 polymer ?
#
loop_
_entity_poly.entity_id
_entity_poly.type
_entity_poly.pdbx_seq_one_letter_code
_entity_poly.pdbx_strand_id
1 'polypeptide(L)'
;MNSTVIPYQTRAMLSQLEPSTDLNWEDTLLHVFDSENIEVREEIDRQILKPKDIQWNRVTNTFEYTITNSLSILKHSFTSERMRSIASKLSNSINWLKNITDSVQIADYLENALHQIDLIPVDDNLNLQREKMLIRRVFLQDVAKLIRKIKIQPPQGIRNLTCEQIRCFIVEVFIKQQLLGYWFKPLLPKSAELRNHPFFKYYVLSEQKVRKFDIVKTSEFIYLIAPIQNFEQNPYSIRRFLFEENIEYKNQIFITGLVLEIDQISNDGYKDDIHHLMQKMVTIQSQVQKDVIDIVQDFEHFTDKTLLPFLMEPLGMSASNSDSVAQNHLKKIEQLITANILMPLRNAVKNDLSHIEEFEYLFMSVHRILSEILSHYRDFKEQPALFFNHAVQLFEYRLLAYLKLLEKRKDEIFIPMSKYEWQVMHDRSQQPIKKIQAILLEQMTDYRDLTNYIAQLKKEQTTWQGSFFKRILRGERVEKEIVQTNQAALLIKKQTYIDVLAVPKNLRKYNVFIEFESLTSMSELERHYAFPSGDNGLIRLPLLIKMPENLIDFNIEEFSTAISYDLHYSPNS
;
A
#
# COMPACT_ATOMS: atom_id res chain seq x y z
N MET A 1 -9.64 -14.05 -30.76
CA MET A 1 -8.57 -13.06 -31.03
C MET A 1 -7.56 -13.23 -29.93
N ASN A 2 -6.31 -13.59 -30.25
CA ASN A 2 -5.25 -13.66 -29.24
C ASN A 2 -5.07 -12.25 -28.68
N SER A 3 -5.32 -12.07 -27.38
CA SER A 3 -5.03 -10.81 -26.71
C SER A 3 -3.52 -10.60 -26.75
N THR A 4 -3.05 -9.57 -27.44
CA THR A 4 -1.64 -9.16 -27.35
C THR A 4 -1.39 -8.70 -25.90
N VAL A 5 -0.47 -9.37 -25.19
CA VAL A 5 -0.21 -9.13 -23.76
C VAL A 5 1.13 -8.43 -23.61
N ILE A 6 1.16 -7.31 -22.87
CA ILE A 6 2.40 -6.63 -22.48
C ILE A 6 3.24 -7.60 -21.62
N PRO A 7 4.50 -7.91 -21.99
CA PRO A 7 5.35 -8.77 -21.18
C PRO A 7 5.45 -8.26 -19.73
N TYR A 8 5.43 -9.19 -18.78
CA TYR A 8 5.43 -8.84 -17.36
C TYR A 8 6.61 -7.94 -16.97
N GLN A 9 7.82 -8.22 -17.48
CA GLN A 9 9.01 -7.44 -17.16
C GLN A 9 8.87 -5.99 -17.66
N THR A 10 8.38 -5.81 -18.89
CA THR A 10 8.06 -4.50 -19.47
C THR A 10 7.02 -3.77 -18.60
N ARG A 11 5.94 -4.46 -18.20
CA ARG A 11 4.92 -3.89 -17.31
C ARG A 11 5.50 -3.46 -15.95
N ALA A 12 6.22 -4.36 -15.26
CA ALA A 12 6.78 -4.07 -13.95
C ALA A 12 7.75 -2.87 -13.98
N MET A 13 8.53 -2.74 -15.05
CA MET A 13 9.41 -1.59 -15.26
C MET A 13 8.61 -0.30 -15.46
N LEU A 14 7.62 -0.31 -16.36
CA LEU A 14 6.82 0.88 -16.68
C LEU A 14 5.86 1.27 -15.54
N SER A 15 5.41 0.33 -14.72
CA SER A 15 4.64 0.60 -13.50
C SER A 15 5.42 1.49 -12.52
N GLN A 16 6.73 1.29 -12.43
CA GLN A 16 7.62 2.10 -11.58
C GLN A 16 8.09 3.40 -12.25
N LEU A 17 7.84 3.61 -13.54
CA LEU A 17 8.26 4.82 -14.24
C LEU A 17 7.49 6.04 -13.72
N GLU A 18 8.21 7.04 -13.23
CA GLU A 18 7.67 8.29 -12.71
C GLU A 18 8.44 9.47 -13.35
N PRO A 19 7.90 10.11 -14.42
CA PRO A 19 8.59 11.17 -15.15
C PRO A 19 9.11 12.33 -14.29
N SER A 20 8.44 12.60 -13.16
CA SER A 20 8.87 13.63 -12.21
C SER A 20 10.15 13.30 -11.45
N THR A 21 10.52 12.03 -11.33
CA THR A 21 11.69 11.57 -10.57
C THR A 21 12.74 10.94 -11.45
N ASP A 22 12.36 10.21 -12.50
CA ASP A 22 13.30 9.50 -13.38
C ASP A 22 13.95 10.47 -14.37
N LEU A 23 15.28 10.49 -14.44
CA LEU A 23 16.00 11.42 -15.34
C LEU A 23 15.82 11.04 -16.81
N ASN A 24 16.02 9.76 -17.13
CA ASN A 24 16.06 9.24 -18.50
C ASN A 24 14.76 8.49 -18.88
N TRP A 25 13.62 8.99 -18.41
CA TRP A 25 12.34 8.32 -18.58
C TRP A 25 11.92 8.25 -20.07
N GLU A 26 12.19 9.30 -20.85
CA GLU A 26 11.92 9.34 -22.29
C GLU A 26 12.74 8.29 -23.04
N ASP A 27 14.04 8.22 -22.79
CA ASP A 27 14.95 7.24 -23.40
C ASP A 27 14.54 5.81 -23.04
N THR A 28 14.13 5.59 -21.79
CA THR A 28 13.63 4.29 -21.32
C THR A 28 12.39 3.87 -22.12
N LEU A 29 11.44 4.79 -22.33
CA LEU A 29 10.25 4.51 -23.13
C LEU A 29 10.57 4.29 -24.61
N LEU A 30 11.50 5.06 -25.18
CA LEU A 30 11.96 4.86 -26.56
C LEU A 30 12.57 3.48 -26.74
N HIS A 31 13.46 3.05 -25.84
CA HIS A 31 14.05 1.71 -25.88
C HIS A 31 13.01 0.59 -25.78
N VAL A 32 12.00 0.75 -24.90
CA VAL A 32 10.88 -0.19 -24.82
C VAL A 32 10.12 -0.22 -26.13
N PHE A 33 9.76 0.96 -26.67
CA PHE A 33 9.01 1.01 -27.91
C PHE A 33 9.81 0.36 -29.04
N ASP A 34 11.09 0.67 -29.20
CA ASP A 34 11.95 0.11 -30.26
C ASP A 34 12.07 -1.42 -30.20
N SER A 35 12.05 -2.00 -29.00
CA SER A 35 12.15 -3.45 -28.79
C SER A 35 10.82 -4.22 -28.92
N GLU A 36 9.69 -3.54 -28.79
CA GLU A 36 8.34 -4.14 -28.80
C GLU A 36 7.64 -3.95 -30.15
N ASN A 37 6.66 -4.81 -30.47
CA ASN A 37 5.88 -4.69 -31.71
C ASN A 37 4.79 -3.58 -31.61
N ILE A 38 4.22 -3.17 -32.75
CA ILE A 38 3.22 -2.09 -32.80
C ILE A 38 2.01 -2.34 -31.89
N GLU A 39 1.50 -3.57 -31.88
CA GLU A 39 0.34 -3.95 -31.06
C GLU A 39 0.62 -3.82 -29.56
N VAL A 40 1.80 -4.25 -29.09
CA VAL A 40 2.24 -4.08 -27.69
C VAL A 40 2.45 -2.61 -27.36
N ARG A 41 3.01 -1.80 -28.28
CA ARG A 41 3.18 -0.35 -28.09
C ARG A 41 1.84 0.36 -27.88
N GLU A 42 0.83 0.04 -28.69
CA GLU A 42 -0.53 0.60 -28.53
C GLU A 42 -1.14 0.22 -27.18
N GLU A 43 -0.88 -1.00 -26.72
CA GLU A 43 -1.35 -1.48 -25.43
C GLU A 43 -0.63 -0.79 -24.26
N ILE A 44 0.69 -0.57 -24.37
CA ILE A 44 1.48 0.21 -23.40
C ILE A 44 0.96 1.64 -23.31
N ASP A 45 0.75 2.31 -24.44
CA ASP A 45 0.22 3.68 -24.49
C ASP A 45 -1.14 3.77 -23.78
N ARG A 46 -2.06 2.85 -24.09
CA ARG A 46 -3.41 2.83 -23.53
C ARG A 46 -3.43 2.51 -22.04
N GLN A 47 -2.71 1.48 -21.60
CA GLN A 47 -2.84 0.96 -20.23
C GLN A 47 -1.91 1.62 -19.22
N ILE A 48 -0.72 2.06 -19.63
CA ILE A 48 0.32 2.48 -18.69
C ILE A 48 0.65 3.95 -18.85
N LEU A 49 0.85 4.44 -20.08
CA LEU A 49 1.32 5.81 -20.31
C LEU A 49 0.21 6.84 -20.09
N LYS A 50 -0.96 6.66 -20.71
CA LYS A 50 -2.09 7.60 -20.56
C LYS A 50 -2.54 7.79 -19.11
N PRO A 51 -2.70 6.75 -18.28
CA PRO A 51 -3.04 6.92 -16.86
C PRO A 51 -1.94 7.62 -16.04
N LYS A 52 -0.70 7.64 -16.52
CA LYS A 52 0.43 8.39 -15.96
C LYS A 52 0.62 9.76 -16.62
N ASP A 53 -0.34 10.20 -17.45
CA ASP A 53 -0.30 11.48 -18.16
C ASP A 53 0.90 11.65 -19.10
N ILE A 54 1.39 10.53 -19.62
CA ILE A 54 2.42 10.46 -20.65
C ILE A 54 1.73 10.26 -22.00
N GLN A 55 2.03 11.13 -22.96
CA GLN A 55 1.49 11.08 -24.32
C GLN A 55 2.61 10.85 -25.33
N TRP A 56 2.35 10.00 -26.31
CA TRP A 56 3.26 9.81 -27.44
C TRP A 56 2.95 10.79 -28.56
N ASN A 57 3.88 11.72 -28.84
CA ASN A 57 3.79 12.61 -29.97
C ASN A 57 4.32 11.91 -31.23
N ARG A 58 3.40 11.45 -32.08
CA ARG A 58 3.72 10.74 -33.33
C ARG A 58 4.43 11.62 -34.38
N VAL A 59 4.32 12.95 -34.28
CA VAL A 59 4.91 13.87 -35.25
C VAL A 59 6.39 14.08 -34.94
N THR A 60 6.73 14.27 -33.67
CA THR A 60 8.12 14.47 -33.21
C THR A 60 8.81 13.17 -32.84
N ASN A 61 8.06 12.07 -32.72
CA ASN A 61 8.53 10.78 -32.23
C ASN A 61 9.16 10.90 -30.82
N THR A 62 8.49 11.67 -29.95
CA THR A 62 8.91 11.92 -28.56
C THR A 62 7.76 11.71 -27.59
N PHE A 63 8.08 11.38 -26.34
CA PHE A 63 7.08 11.33 -25.27
C PHE A 63 6.96 12.69 -24.60
N GLU A 64 5.73 13.07 -24.24
CA GLU A 64 5.42 14.31 -23.55
C GLU A 64 4.70 13.99 -22.24
N TYR A 65 5.16 14.56 -21.13
CA TYR A 65 4.50 14.43 -19.84
C TYR A 65 3.67 15.70 -19.56
N THR A 66 2.34 15.55 -19.51
CA THR A 66 1.41 16.69 -19.59
C THR A 66 1.09 17.33 -18.24
N ILE A 67 1.32 16.64 -17.11
CA ILE A 67 1.07 17.21 -15.78
C ILE A 67 2.31 17.94 -15.23
N THR A 68 2.24 19.26 -15.28
CA THR A 68 3.14 20.16 -14.55
C THR A 68 2.38 20.98 -13.51
N ASN A 69 1.50 20.34 -12.72
CA ASN A 69 0.84 21.03 -11.63
C ASN A 69 1.87 21.32 -10.55
N SER A 70 2.12 22.60 -10.27
CA SER A 70 2.85 23.04 -9.08
C SER A 70 1.85 23.31 -7.95
N LEU A 71 2.31 23.21 -6.70
CA LEU A 71 1.52 23.58 -5.52
C LEU A 71 1.00 25.02 -5.61
N SER A 72 1.75 25.90 -6.27
CA SER A 72 1.37 27.30 -6.48
C SER A 72 0.12 27.45 -7.34
N ILE A 73 -0.16 26.52 -8.25
CA ILE A 73 -1.36 26.50 -9.09
C ILE A 73 -2.46 25.69 -8.40
N LEU A 74 -2.10 24.50 -7.91
CA LEU A 74 -3.03 23.54 -7.31
C LEU A 74 -3.83 24.12 -6.15
N LYS A 75 -3.22 25.00 -5.34
CA LYS A 75 -3.91 25.64 -4.22
C LYS A 75 -5.20 26.37 -4.61
N HIS A 76 -5.38 26.74 -5.88
CA HIS A 76 -6.59 27.43 -6.34
C HIS A 76 -7.75 26.47 -6.66
N SER A 77 -7.50 25.16 -6.83
CA SER A 77 -8.54 24.17 -7.10
C SER A 77 -9.19 23.60 -5.84
N PHE A 78 -8.58 23.78 -4.66
CA PHE A 78 -9.13 23.24 -3.41
C PHE A 78 -10.33 24.04 -2.93
N THR A 79 -11.35 23.30 -2.50
CA THR A 79 -12.59 23.86 -1.94
C THR A 79 -12.39 24.28 -0.49
N SER A 80 -11.56 23.56 0.25
CA SER A 80 -11.27 23.81 1.67
C SER A 80 -10.29 24.96 1.86
N GLU A 81 -10.73 26.04 2.54
CA GLU A 81 -9.84 27.17 2.88
C GLU A 81 -8.60 26.73 3.67
N ARG A 82 -8.77 25.74 4.55
CA ARG A 82 -7.68 25.14 5.30
C ARG A 82 -6.64 24.51 4.37
N MET A 83 -7.06 23.67 3.42
CA MET A 83 -6.14 23.03 2.48
C MET A 83 -5.44 24.05 1.59
N ARG A 84 -6.15 25.11 1.15
CA ARG A 84 -5.54 26.23 0.43
C ARG A 84 -4.44 26.93 1.22
N SER A 85 -4.68 27.18 2.51
CA SER A 85 -3.70 27.79 3.41
C SER A 85 -2.45 26.92 3.58
N ILE A 86 -2.64 25.61 3.78
CA ILE A 86 -1.54 24.65 3.92
C ILE A 86 -0.72 24.57 2.62
N ALA A 87 -1.37 24.40 1.46
CA ALA A 87 -0.71 24.36 0.16
C ALA A 87 0.07 25.65 -0.11
N SER A 88 -0.46 26.81 0.30
CA SER A 88 0.24 28.10 0.20
C SER A 88 1.51 28.14 1.07
N LYS A 89 1.44 27.67 2.32
CA LYS A 89 2.59 27.61 3.23
C LYS A 89 3.68 26.67 2.70
N LEU A 90 3.31 25.50 2.19
CA LEU A 90 4.24 24.54 1.59
C LEU A 90 4.88 25.10 0.30
N SER A 91 4.08 25.73 -0.56
CA SER A 91 4.59 26.40 -1.77
C SER A 91 5.61 27.49 -1.43
N ASN A 92 5.33 28.27 -0.38
CA ASN A 92 6.27 29.28 0.10
C ASN A 92 7.53 28.62 0.69
N SER A 93 7.39 27.54 1.46
CA SER A 93 8.54 26.86 2.10
C SER A 93 9.49 26.22 1.07
N ILE A 94 8.98 25.74 -0.07
CA ILE A 94 9.83 25.25 -1.18
C ILE A 94 10.79 26.34 -1.69
N ASN A 95 10.39 27.62 -1.64
CA ASN A 95 11.31 28.70 -2.04
C ASN A 95 12.50 28.86 -1.09
N TRP A 96 12.37 28.47 0.19
CA TRP A 96 13.48 28.51 1.15
C TRP A 96 14.53 27.47 0.81
N LEU A 97 14.09 26.28 0.36
CA LEU A 97 14.97 25.17 -0.05
C LEU A 97 15.96 25.57 -1.15
N LYS A 98 15.60 26.53 -2.02
CA LYS A 98 16.45 27.03 -3.13
C LYS A 98 17.83 27.52 -2.67
N ASN A 99 17.91 28.03 -1.44
CA ASN A 99 19.13 28.65 -0.92
C ASN A 99 19.92 27.74 0.03
N ILE A 100 19.42 26.52 0.30
CA ILE A 100 20.09 25.56 1.17
C ILE A 100 21.04 24.72 0.33
N THR A 101 22.31 24.69 0.70
CA THR A 101 23.32 23.84 0.05
C THR A 101 23.72 22.64 0.90
N ASP A 102 23.54 22.71 2.22
CA ASP A 102 23.89 21.63 3.13
C ASP A 102 22.94 20.44 2.97
N SER A 103 23.50 19.25 2.71
CA SER A 103 22.73 18.03 2.44
C SER A 103 21.89 17.56 3.63
N VAL A 104 22.37 17.76 4.86
CA VAL A 104 21.65 17.36 6.07
C VAL A 104 20.45 18.28 6.32
N GLN A 105 20.61 19.59 6.14
CA GLN A 105 19.50 20.54 6.23
C GLN A 105 18.43 20.30 5.16
N ILE A 106 18.83 19.91 3.95
CA ILE A 106 17.90 19.49 2.90
C ILE A 106 17.11 18.25 3.37
N ALA A 107 17.80 17.24 3.92
CA ALA A 107 17.16 16.04 4.44
C ALA A 107 16.14 16.35 5.56
N ASP A 108 16.56 17.12 6.56
CA ASP A 108 15.72 17.51 7.70
C ASP A 108 14.48 18.31 7.25
N TYR A 109 14.63 19.22 6.29
CA TYR A 109 13.51 19.96 5.72
C TYR A 109 12.51 19.02 5.03
N LEU A 110 12.98 18.13 4.17
CA LEU A 110 12.12 17.26 3.36
C LEU A 110 11.37 16.23 4.21
N GLU A 111 12.08 15.55 5.11
CA GLU A 111 11.48 14.54 5.98
C GLU A 111 10.48 15.20 6.95
N ASN A 112 10.80 16.37 7.52
CA ASN A 112 9.86 17.10 8.36
C ASN A 112 8.65 17.62 7.58
N ALA A 113 8.84 18.18 6.38
CA ALA A 113 7.72 18.68 5.57
C ALA A 113 6.71 17.56 5.24
N LEU A 114 7.20 16.35 4.91
CA LEU A 114 6.34 15.19 4.70
C LEU A 114 5.62 14.75 5.97
N HIS A 115 6.33 14.72 7.10
CA HIS A 115 5.72 14.42 8.39
C HIS A 115 4.59 15.42 8.73
N GLN A 116 4.81 16.72 8.51
CA GLN A 116 3.77 17.74 8.72
C GLN A 116 2.58 17.56 7.78
N ILE A 117 2.80 17.16 6.52
CA ILE A 117 1.72 16.83 5.60
C ILE A 117 0.91 15.64 6.14
N ASP A 118 1.58 14.59 6.63
CA ASP A 118 0.92 13.41 7.19
C ASP A 118 0.11 13.70 8.45
N LEU A 119 0.50 14.73 9.22
CA LEU A 119 -0.24 15.19 10.40
C LEU A 119 -1.44 16.10 10.08
N ILE A 120 -1.67 16.49 8.82
CA ILE A 120 -2.86 17.27 8.45
C ILE A 120 -4.12 16.45 8.84
N PRO A 121 -4.96 16.96 9.76
CA PRO A 121 -6.16 16.25 10.15
C PRO A 121 -7.25 16.48 9.12
N VAL A 122 -7.91 15.38 8.80
CA VAL A 122 -8.91 15.24 7.74
C VAL A 122 -10.23 14.66 8.28
N ASP A 123 -10.31 14.37 9.58
CA ASP A 123 -11.52 14.05 10.33
C ASP A 123 -12.45 13.01 9.67
N ASP A 124 -11.89 11.93 9.12
CA ASP A 124 -12.60 10.86 8.38
C ASP A 124 -13.41 11.35 7.15
N ASN A 125 -13.07 12.53 6.62
CA ASN A 125 -13.64 13.10 5.40
C ASN A 125 -12.82 12.70 4.16
N LEU A 126 -13.44 11.91 3.27
CA LEU A 126 -12.79 11.39 2.07
C LEU A 126 -12.29 12.48 1.11
N ASN A 127 -13.04 13.58 0.96
CA ASN A 127 -12.64 14.68 0.08
C ASN A 127 -11.39 15.39 0.62
N LEU A 128 -11.34 15.66 1.94
CA LEU A 128 -10.15 16.27 2.55
C LEU A 128 -8.95 15.32 2.50
N GLN A 129 -9.16 14.01 2.67
CA GLN A 129 -8.09 13.02 2.49
C GLN A 129 -7.53 13.02 1.06
N ARG A 130 -8.38 13.14 0.03
CA ARG A 130 -7.94 13.29 -1.36
C ARG A 130 -7.16 14.57 -1.59
N GLU A 131 -7.65 15.71 -1.12
CA GLU A 131 -6.93 16.99 -1.20
C GLU A 131 -5.55 16.89 -0.54
N LYS A 132 -5.46 16.24 0.64
CA LYS A 132 -4.19 15.97 1.35
C LYS A 132 -3.23 15.10 0.53
N MET A 133 -3.70 13.99 -0.03
CA MET A 133 -2.87 13.12 -0.88
C MET A 133 -2.38 13.85 -2.14
N LEU A 134 -3.22 14.71 -2.72
CA LEU A 134 -2.85 15.53 -3.88
C LEU A 134 -1.80 16.59 -3.52
N ILE A 135 -1.92 17.25 -2.35
CA ILE A 135 -0.89 18.14 -1.80
C ILE A 135 0.43 17.38 -1.64
N ARG A 136 0.41 16.18 -1.04
CA ARG A 136 1.60 15.36 -0.84
C ARG A 136 2.30 15.03 -2.16
N ARG A 137 1.54 14.52 -3.14
CA ARG A 137 2.07 14.14 -4.46
C ARG A 137 2.71 15.33 -5.17
N VAL A 138 1.99 16.45 -5.26
CA VAL A 138 2.46 17.62 -5.99
C VAL A 138 3.63 18.31 -5.26
N PHE A 139 3.64 18.32 -3.92
CA PHE A 139 4.79 18.77 -3.14
C PHE A 139 6.07 18.02 -3.51
N LEU A 140 6.01 16.67 -3.50
CA LEU A 140 7.14 15.81 -3.84
C LEU A 140 7.65 16.05 -5.28
N GLN A 141 6.73 16.22 -6.23
CA GLN A 141 7.07 16.50 -7.63
C GLN A 141 7.74 17.88 -7.81
N ASP A 142 7.25 18.92 -7.13
CA ASP A 142 7.86 20.26 -7.16
C ASP A 142 9.26 20.26 -6.53
N VAL A 143 9.42 19.57 -5.39
CA VAL A 143 10.71 19.40 -4.73
C VAL A 143 11.68 18.65 -5.62
N ALA A 144 11.27 17.54 -6.24
CA ALA A 144 12.14 16.75 -7.13
C ALA A 144 12.73 17.62 -8.26
N LYS A 145 11.88 18.42 -8.92
CA LYS A 145 12.29 19.39 -9.94
C LYS A 145 13.29 20.43 -9.42
N LEU A 146 13.14 20.85 -8.16
CA LEU A 146 14.00 21.83 -7.53
C LEU A 146 15.36 21.22 -7.12
N ILE A 147 15.37 20.07 -6.45
CA ILE A 147 16.58 19.37 -5.99
C ILE A 147 17.54 19.08 -7.16
N ARG A 148 16.98 18.76 -8.34
CA ARG A 148 17.78 18.59 -9.56
C ARG A 148 18.65 19.81 -9.92
N LYS A 149 18.29 21.01 -9.47
CA LYS A 149 18.96 22.28 -9.78
C LYS A 149 19.80 22.83 -8.63
N ILE A 150 19.57 22.36 -7.40
CA ILE A 150 20.27 22.86 -6.22
C ILE A 150 21.70 22.30 -6.20
N LYS A 151 22.66 23.13 -5.79
CA LYS A 151 24.03 22.69 -5.50
C LYS A 151 24.08 22.10 -4.10
N ILE A 152 24.28 20.79 -4.01
CA ILE A 152 24.34 20.06 -2.74
C ILE A 152 25.80 19.89 -2.32
N GLN A 153 26.12 20.25 -1.07
CA GLN A 153 27.40 19.98 -0.44
C GLN A 153 27.36 18.60 0.22
N PRO A 154 28.20 17.65 -0.23
CA PRO A 154 28.26 16.33 0.38
C PRO A 154 28.79 16.38 1.82
N PRO A 155 28.31 15.50 2.71
CA PRO A 155 28.91 15.35 4.03
C PRO A 155 30.32 14.74 3.90
N GLN A 156 31.19 15.02 4.86
CA GLN A 156 32.46 14.32 4.98
C GLN A 156 32.22 12.92 5.57
N GLY A 157 32.92 11.92 5.05
CA GLY A 157 32.77 10.54 5.50
C GLY A 157 33.61 9.57 4.68
N ILE A 158 33.67 8.31 5.12
CA ILE A 158 34.46 7.27 4.44
C ILE A 158 33.91 6.92 3.06
N ARG A 159 32.62 7.19 2.80
CA ARG A 159 31.98 6.92 1.51
C ARG A 159 32.31 7.92 0.42
N ASN A 160 32.88 9.09 0.78
CA ASN A 160 33.22 10.16 -0.17
C ASN A 160 32.09 10.46 -1.17
N LEU A 161 30.85 10.60 -0.68
CA LEU A 161 29.68 10.79 -1.53
C LEU A 161 29.82 12.04 -2.41
N THR A 162 29.31 11.97 -3.64
CA THR A 162 29.29 13.11 -4.56
C THR A 162 27.95 13.86 -4.54
N CYS A 163 27.94 15.07 -5.10
CA CYS A 163 26.73 15.87 -5.26
C CYS A 163 25.66 15.12 -6.07
N GLU A 164 26.06 14.48 -7.17
CA GLU A 164 25.17 13.73 -8.06
C GLU A 164 24.59 12.50 -7.36
N GLN A 165 25.41 11.73 -6.64
CA GLN A 165 24.96 10.56 -5.90
C GLN A 165 23.93 10.91 -4.83
N ILE A 166 24.08 12.05 -4.14
CA ILE A 166 23.10 12.51 -3.14
C ILE A 166 21.82 13.01 -3.82
N ARG A 167 21.96 13.80 -4.90
CA ARG A 167 20.82 14.31 -5.67
C ARG A 167 19.97 13.16 -6.23
N CYS A 168 20.61 12.19 -6.88
CA CYS A 168 19.94 11.02 -7.44
C CYS A 168 19.25 10.20 -6.33
N PHE A 169 19.90 10.01 -5.18
CA PHE A 169 19.28 9.34 -4.03
C PHE A 169 18.00 10.04 -3.57
N ILE A 170 18.06 11.36 -3.35
CA ILE A 170 16.90 12.13 -2.89
C ILE A 170 15.73 12.00 -3.88
N VAL A 171 16.00 12.09 -5.19
CA VAL A 171 14.97 12.16 -6.22
C VAL A 171 14.45 10.77 -6.62
N GLU A 172 15.34 9.85 -7.00
CA GLU A 172 14.99 8.56 -7.59
C GLU A 172 14.84 7.43 -6.58
N VAL A 173 15.33 7.61 -5.34
CA VAL A 173 15.14 6.64 -4.26
C VAL A 173 14.12 7.16 -3.26
N PHE A 174 14.42 8.23 -2.52
CA PHE A 174 13.55 8.71 -1.44
C PHE A 174 12.22 9.26 -1.96
N ILE A 175 12.22 10.30 -2.80
CA ILE A 175 10.97 10.92 -3.29
C ILE A 175 10.14 9.90 -4.07
N LYS A 176 10.77 9.10 -4.94
CA LYS A 176 10.10 8.04 -5.68
C LYS A 176 9.45 7.01 -4.76
N GLN A 177 10.14 6.57 -3.70
CA GLN A 177 9.56 5.68 -2.69
C GLN A 177 8.41 6.35 -1.93
N GLN A 178 8.47 7.65 -1.66
CA GLN A 178 7.37 8.38 -1.01
C GLN A 178 6.13 8.54 -1.90
N LEU A 179 6.32 8.61 -3.22
CA LEU A 179 5.23 8.62 -4.20
C LEU A 179 4.60 7.24 -4.39
N LEU A 180 5.42 6.19 -4.41
CA LEU A 180 4.99 4.84 -4.70
C LEU A 180 4.62 4.02 -3.44
N GLY A 181 5.09 4.36 -2.23
CA GLY A 181 4.78 3.59 -1.02
C GLY A 181 5.18 2.11 -1.13
N TYR A 182 4.27 1.19 -0.82
CA TYR A 182 4.48 -0.26 -1.00
C TYR A 182 4.65 -0.70 -2.46
N TRP A 183 4.41 0.19 -3.43
CA TRP A 183 4.58 -0.09 -4.85
C TRP A 183 5.99 0.16 -5.36
N PHE A 184 6.86 0.74 -4.53
CA PHE A 184 8.28 0.89 -4.82
C PHE A 184 8.96 -0.49 -4.77
N LYS A 185 9.65 -0.90 -5.85
CA LYS A 185 10.24 -2.24 -5.92
C LYS A 185 11.75 -2.15 -6.10
N PRO A 186 12.52 -2.55 -5.08
CA PRO A 186 13.90 -2.93 -5.25
C PRO A 186 14.06 -4.01 -6.33
N LEU A 187 15.24 -4.07 -6.95
CA LEU A 187 15.59 -5.13 -7.87
C LEU A 187 15.61 -6.48 -7.16
N LEU A 188 14.86 -7.43 -7.72
CA LEU A 188 14.91 -8.81 -7.29
C LEU A 188 16.29 -9.43 -7.61
N PRO A 189 16.82 -10.32 -6.75
CA PRO A 189 18.08 -11.04 -7.00
C PRO A 189 18.13 -11.79 -8.35
N LYS A 190 16.95 -12.10 -8.90
CA LYS A 190 16.78 -12.83 -10.16
C LYS A 190 16.75 -11.95 -11.40
N SER A 191 16.72 -10.62 -11.26
CA SER A 191 16.67 -9.72 -12.41
C SER A 191 17.83 -10.00 -13.37
N ALA A 192 17.55 -9.93 -14.67
CA ALA A 192 18.58 -10.16 -15.69
C ALA A 192 19.73 -9.16 -15.54
N GLU A 193 19.41 -7.93 -15.15
CA GLU A 193 20.33 -6.83 -14.90
C GLU A 193 21.43 -7.20 -13.89
N LEU A 194 21.07 -7.83 -12.77
CA LEU A 194 22.05 -8.26 -11.76
C LEU A 194 22.79 -9.54 -12.15
N ARG A 195 22.16 -10.42 -12.93
CA ARG A 195 22.75 -11.72 -13.28
C ARG A 195 23.69 -11.69 -14.48
N ASN A 196 23.59 -10.69 -15.34
CA ASN A 196 24.41 -10.60 -16.55
C ASN A 196 25.83 -10.11 -16.26
N HIS A 197 26.04 -9.36 -15.18
CA HIS A 197 27.35 -8.82 -14.84
C HIS A 197 28.04 -9.64 -13.72
N PRO A 198 29.26 -10.17 -13.92
CA PRO A 198 29.92 -11.08 -12.97
C PRO A 198 30.04 -10.54 -11.54
N PHE A 199 30.45 -9.28 -11.38
CA PHE A 199 30.57 -8.64 -10.05
C PHE A 199 29.25 -8.69 -9.26
N PHE A 200 28.12 -8.34 -9.90
CA PHE A 200 26.82 -8.39 -9.23
C PHE A 200 26.42 -9.84 -8.93
N LYS A 201 26.50 -10.71 -9.93
CA LYS A 201 26.09 -12.11 -9.83
C LYS A 201 26.82 -12.88 -8.72
N TYR A 202 28.13 -12.71 -8.63
CA TYR A 202 28.98 -13.51 -7.76
C TYR A 202 29.34 -12.85 -6.44
N TYR A 203 29.42 -11.52 -6.38
CA TYR A 203 29.78 -10.79 -5.17
C TYR A 203 28.59 -10.06 -4.54
N VAL A 204 27.94 -9.13 -5.24
CA VAL A 204 26.84 -8.34 -4.63
C VAL A 204 25.70 -9.23 -4.17
N LEU A 205 25.27 -10.20 -4.98
CA LEU A 205 24.21 -11.14 -4.60
C LEU A 205 24.62 -12.10 -3.48
N SER A 206 25.90 -12.43 -3.33
CA SER A 206 26.34 -13.24 -2.17
C SER A 206 26.31 -12.41 -0.89
N GLU A 207 26.77 -11.17 -0.96
CA GLU A 207 26.75 -10.24 0.18
C GLU A 207 25.32 -9.89 0.59
N GLN A 208 24.39 -9.78 -0.38
CA GLN A 208 22.97 -9.54 -0.13
C GLN A 208 22.31 -10.66 0.69
N LYS A 209 22.70 -11.93 0.47
CA LYS A 209 22.15 -13.06 1.25
C LYS A 209 22.50 -12.96 2.73
N VAL A 210 23.69 -12.45 3.03
CA VAL A 210 24.20 -12.28 4.40
C VAL A 210 23.65 -10.99 5.03
N ARG A 211 23.73 -9.87 4.31
CA ARG A 211 23.44 -8.54 4.88
C ARG A 211 21.99 -8.10 4.71
N LYS A 212 21.24 -8.78 3.83
CA LYS A 212 19.81 -8.54 3.56
C LYS A 212 19.49 -7.10 3.16
N PHE A 213 20.40 -6.43 2.44
CA PHE A 213 20.15 -5.10 1.87
C PHE A 213 19.23 -5.16 0.64
N ASP A 214 18.52 -4.07 0.39
CA ASP A 214 17.78 -3.85 -0.85
C ASP A 214 18.72 -3.32 -1.93
N ILE A 215 18.44 -3.66 -3.19
CA ILE A 215 19.18 -3.16 -4.36
C ILE A 215 18.24 -2.25 -5.15
N VAL A 216 18.55 -0.96 -5.21
CA VAL A 216 17.73 0.03 -5.93
C VAL A 216 18.52 0.53 -7.14
N LYS A 217 18.00 0.28 -8.33
CA LYS A 217 18.57 0.82 -9.58
C LYS A 217 17.90 2.15 -9.90
N THR A 218 18.73 3.14 -10.20
CA THR A 218 18.32 4.45 -10.71
C THR A 218 18.81 4.63 -12.15
N SER A 219 18.59 5.81 -12.71
CA SER A 219 19.07 6.19 -14.04
C SER A 219 20.60 6.14 -14.17
N GLU A 220 21.33 6.46 -13.10
CA GLU A 220 22.79 6.62 -13.12
C GLU A 220 23.54 5.66 -12.18
N PHE A 221 22.90 5.21 -11.10
CA PHE A 221 23.58 4.48 -10.02
C PHE A 221 22.80 3.23 -9.59
N ILE A 222 23.48 2.36 -8.85
CA ILE A 222 22.83 1.31 -8.06
C ILE A 222 23.10 1.58 -6.58
N TYR A 223 22.05 1.68 -5.78
CA TYR A 223 22.13 1.87 -4.34
C TYR A 223 21.87 0.55 -3.62
N LEU A 224 22.74 0.22 -2.67
CA LEU A 224 22.55 -0.88 -1.74
C LEU A 224 22.08 -0.30 -0.41
N ILE A 225 20.85 -0.62 0.00
CA ILE A 225 20.22 -0.02 1.17
C ILE A 225 20.16 -1.05 2.29
N ALA A 226 20.92 -0.81 3.36
CA ALA A 226 20.93 -1.69 4.52
C ALA A 226 19.54 -1.78 5.14
N PRO A 227 19.16 -2.92 5.72
CA PRO A 227 17.88 -3.07 6.38
C PRO A 227 17.78 -2.21 7.65
N ILE A 228 16.55 -1.94 8.09
CA ILE A 228 16.24 -1.20 9.33
C ILE A 228 16.10 -2.15 10.51
N GLN A 229 16.49 -1.68 11.70
CA GLN A 229 16.33 -2.41 12.96
C GLN A 229 15.01 -2.09 13.66
N ASN A 230 14.43 -0.92 13.40
CA ASN A 230 13.13 -0.52 13.92
C ASN A 230 12.20 -0.20 12.74
N PHE A 231 11.05 -0.88 12.71
CA PHE A 231 9.99 -0.68 11.73
C PHE A 231 9.54 0.77 11.53
N GLU A 232 9.57 1.60 12.57
CA GLU A 232 9.15 3.00 12.48
C GLU A 232 10.10 3.86 11.62
N GLN A 233 11.30 3.34 11.33
CA GLN A 233 12.27 4.01 10.49
C GLN A 233 11.95 3.79 9.01
N ASN A 234 12.19 4.79 8.17
CA ASN A 234 12.18 4.58 6.72
C ASN A 234 13.56 4.05 6.28
N PRO A 235 13.67 2.84 5.68
CA PRO A 235 14.95 2.36 5.17
C PRO A 235 15.57 3.29 4.12
N TYR A 236 14.74 4.03 3.37
CA TYR A 236 15.15 4.95 2.32
C TYR A 236 15.28 6.41 2.78
N SER A 237 15.30 6.67 4.10
CA SER A 237 15.52 8.02 4.64
C SER A 237 16.79 8.66 4.09
N ILE A 238 16.69 9.94 3.70
CA ILE A 238 17.83 10.74 3.24
C ILE A 238 18.81 10.89 4.40
N ARG A 239 18.29 11.23 5.58
CA ARG A 239 19.10 11.42 6.79
C ARG A 239 19.90 10.16 7.10
N ARG A 240 19.23 9.01 7.10
CA ARG A 240 19.85 7.71 7.30
C ARG A 240 20.94 7.44 6.26
N PHE A 241 20.67 7.70 4.99
CA PHE A 241 21.64 7.52 3.91
C PHE A 241 22.86 8.43 4.07
N LEU A 242 22.70 9.68 4.49
CA LEU A 242 23.82 10.63 4.62
C LEU A 242 24.74 10.34 5.80
N PHE A 243 24.21 9.82 6.92
CA PHE A 243 25.00 9.61 8.13
C PHE A 243 25.79 8.30 8.13
N GLU A 244 26.93 8.32 8.80
CA GLU A 244 27.76 7.17 9.13
C GLU A 244 27.73 6.98 10.65
N GLU A 245 27.39 5.78 11.12
CA GLU A 245 27.28 5.49 12.55
C GLU A 245 28.66 5.18 13.12
N ASN A 246 29.14 6.00 14.05
CA ASN A 246 30.42 5.79 14.72
C ASN A 246 30.19 5.16 16.10
N ILE A 247 30.64 3.92 16.27
CA ILE A 247 30.65 3.26 17.57
C ILE A 247 32.00 3.56 18.23
N GLU A 248 32.01 4.60 19.08
CA GLU A 248 33.21 5.13 19.74
C GLU A 248 34.06 4.05 20.44
N TYR A 249 33.42 3.05 21.06
CA TYR A 249 34.12 1.97 21.77
C TYR A 249 34.90 1.00 20.87
N LYS A 250 34.56 0.90 19.58
CA LYS A 250 35.23 -0.02 18.64
C LYS A 250 36.03 0.69 17.55
N ASN A 251 35.97 2.03 17.51
CA ASN A 251 36.49 2.84 16.40
C ASN A 251 36.03 2.29 15.02
N GLN A 252 34.80 1.79 14.98
CA GLN A 252 34.18 1.20 13.79
C GLN A 252 33.09 2.13 13.29
N ILE A 253 33.16 2.41 11.99
CA ILE A 253 32.17 3.19 11.26
C ILE A 253 31.28 2.22 10.51
N PHE A 254 29.97 2.31 10.73
CA PHE A 254 28.95 1.57 10.01
C PHE A 254 28.21 2.47 9.03
N ILE A 255 27.83 1.90 7.89
CA ILE A 255 27.10 2.60 6.85
C ILE A 255 25.75 1.92 6.58
N THR A 256 24.76 2.73 6.24
CA THR A 256 23.38 2.30 5.99
C THR A 256 23.04 2.24 4.50
N GLY A 257 23.91 2.80 3.66
CA GLY A 257 23.75 2.79 2.21
C GLY A 257 25.09 2.90 1.50
N LEU A 258 25.21 2.17 0.38
CA LEU A 258 26.37 2.17 -0.51
C LEU A 258 25.92 2.50 -1.93
N VAL A 259 26.73 3.29 -2.66
CA VAL A 259 26.45 3.67 -4.05
C VAL A 259 27.45 2.96 -4.97
N LEU A 260 26.93 2.34 -6.02
CA LEU A 260 27.70 1.67 -7.07
C LEU A 260 27.55 2.45 -8.38
N GLU A 261 28.69 2.85 -8.95
CA GLU A 261 28.80 3.48 -10.26
C GLU A 261 29.05 2.42 -11.31
N ILE A 262 28.04 2.13 -12.15
CA ILE A 262 28.07 0.99 -13.08
C ILE A 262 29.30 1.06 -14.00
N ASP A 263 29.64 2.26 -14.47
CA ASP A 263 30.74 2.50 -15.40
C ASP A 263 32.13 2.26 -14.77
N GLN A 264 32.24 2.32 -13.44
CA GLN A 264 33.50 2.12 -12.73
C GLN A 264 33.71 0.67 -12.26
N ILE A 265 32.71 -0.20 -12.39
CA ILE A 265 32.79 -1.59 -11.89
C ILE A 265 33.88 -2.40 -12.60
N SER A 266 34.38 -1.99 -13.75
CA SER A 266 35.52 -2.65 -14.39
C SER A 266 36.86 -2.33 -13.73
N ASN A 267 36.97 -1.26 -12.95
CA ASN A 267 38.19 -0.82 -12.28
C ASN A 267 38.42 -1.62 -10.98
N ASP A 268 39.57 -2.26 -10.86
CA ASP A 268 39.89 -3.10 -9.70
C ASP A 268 40.06 -2.29 -8.40
N GLY A 269 40.65 -1.09 -8.47
CA GLY A 269 40.77 -0.23 -7.28
C GLY A 269 39.40 0.20 -6.73
N TYR A 270 38.46 0.49 -7.64
CA TYR A 270 37.08 0.80 -7.26
C TYR A 270 36.38 -0.41 -6.61
N LYS A 271 36.58 -1.63 -7.12
CA LYS A 271 36.04 -2.85 -6.49
C LYS A 271 36.58 -3.06 -5.09
N ASP A 272 37.87 -2.82 -4.87
CA ASP A 272 38.49 -2.97 -3.54
C ASP A 272 37.92 -1.97 -2.53
N ASP A 273 37.69 -0.72 -2.95
CA ASP A 273 37.02 0.29 -2.12
C ASP A 273 35.58 -0.14 -1.78
N ILE A 274 34.84 -0.64 -2.76
CA ILE A 274 33.48 -1.18 -2.56
C ILE A 274 33.49 -2.40 -1.62
N HIS A 275 34.46 -3.30 -1.76
CA HIS A 275 34.62 -4.44 -0.86
C HIS A 275 34.79 -3.99 0.59
N HIS A 276 35.65 -3.00 0.82
CA HIS A 276 35.89 -2.45 2.15
C HIS A 276 34.65 -1.74 2.71
N LEU A 277 33.92 -0.97 1.90
CA LEU A 277 32.68 -0.31 2.32
C LEU A 277 31.56 -1.32 2.61
N MET A 278 31.43 -2.38 1.81
CA MET A 278 30.42 -3.44 2.02
C MET A 278 30.60 -4.15 3.37
N GLN A 279 31.84 -4.34 3.83
CA GLN A 279 32.12 -4.90 5.16
C GLN A 279 31.63 -4.02 6.31
N LYS A 280 31.42 -2.73 6.06
CA LYS A 280 30.93 -1.75 7.03
C LYS A 280 29.40 -1.57 6.99
N MET A 281 28.69 -2.25 6.10
CA MET A 281 27.23 -2.16 6.05
C MET A 281 26.58 -2.82 7.27
N VAL A 282 25.55 -2.16 7.83
CA VAL A 282 24.74 -2.69 8.92
C VAL A 282 24.01 -3.98 8.51
N THR A 283 23.89 -4.94 9.44
CA THR A 283 23.20 -6.23 9.24
C THR A 283 22.27 -6.55 10.42
N ILE A 284 21.32 -7.48 10.24
CA ILE A 284 20.34 -7.88 11.27
C ILE A 284 20.74 -9.18 12.02
N GLN A 285 21.74 -9.94 11.53
CA GLN A 285 21.85 -11.37 11.84
C GLN A 285 22.48 -11.76 13.18
N SER A 286 22.99 -10.82 13.99
CA SER A 286 23.95 -11.20 15.05
C SER A 286 23.35 -11.96 16.26
N GLN A 287 22.02 -12.12 16.37
CA GLN A 287 21.38 -12.72 17.57
C GLN A 287 20.18 -13.64 17.30
N VAL A 288 19.95 -14.08 16.05
CA VAL A 288 18.77 -14.88 15.70
C VAL A 288 19.13 -16.36 15.57
N GLN A 289 18.33 -17.25 16.18
CA GLN A 289 18.51 -18.69 16.06
C GLN A 289 18.30 -19.19 14.62
N LYS A 290 19.00 -20.27 14.27
CA LYS A 290 18.97 -20.85 12.93
C LYS A 290 17.57 -21.26 12.49
N ASP A 291 16.77 -21.83 13.39
CA ASP A 291 15.43 -22.32 13.06
C ASP A 291 14.50 -21.17 12.60
N VAL A 292 14.65 -19.98 13.20
CA VAL A 292 13.91 -18.77 12.81
C VAL A 292 14.37 -18.26 11.44
N ILE A 293 15.69 -18.32 11.18
CA ILE A 293 16.26 -17.98 9.89
C ILE A 293 15.74 -18.93 8.80
N ASP A 294 15.67 -20.23 9.09
CA ASP A 294 15.21 -21.25 8.15
C ASP A 294 13.72 -21.04 7.81
N ILE A 295 12.86 -20.69 8.78
CA ILE A 295 11.45 -20.30 8.53
C ILE A 295 11.36 -19.12 7.56
N VAL A 296 12.17 -18.07 7.77
CA VAL A 296 12.17 -16.90 6.88
C VAL A 296 12.68 -17.27 5.49
N GLN A 297 13.70 -18.13 5.39
CA GLN A 297 14.20 -18.62 4.10
C GLN A 297 13.16 -19.43 3.35
N ASP A 298 12.34 -20.22 4.04
CA ASP A 298 11.23 -20.95 3.42
C ASP A 298 10.17 -19.98 2.86
N PHE A 299 9.84 -18.90 3.58
CA PHE A 299 8.92 -17.87 3.09
C PHE A 299 9.48 -17.14 1.87
N GLU A 300 10.76 -16.73 1.93
CA GLU A 300 11.46 -16.13 0.81
C GLU A 300 11.40 -17.11 -0.38
N HIS A 301 11.84 -18.36 -0.21
CA HIS A 301 11.88 -19.37 -1.26
C HIS A 301 10.52 -19.61 -1.91
N PHE A 302 9.47 -19.81 -1.11
CA PHE A 302 8.11 -20.01 -1.61
C PHE A 302 7.62 -18.81 -2.43
N THR A 303 7.80 -17.59 -1.91
CA THR A 303 7.40 -16.36 -2.58
C THR A 303 8.07 -16.27 -3.95
N ASP A 304 9.39 -16.47 -3.95
CA ASP A 304 10.24 -16.31 -5.11
C ASP A 304 10.04 -17.40 -6.18
N LYS A 305 9.81 -18.65 -5.77
CA LYS A 305 9.82 -19.83 -6.66
C LYS A 305 8.44 -20.31 -7.05
N THR A 306 7.41 -19.96 -6.27
CA THR A 306 6.05 -20.48 -6.46
C THR A 306 5.05 -19.36 -6.65
N LEU A 307 4.95 -18.44 -5.68
CA LEU A 307 3.88 -17.44 -5.68
C LEU A 307 4.04 -16.40 -6.78
N LEU A 308 5.21 -15.77 -6.88
CA LEU A 308 5.45 -14.73 -7.87
C LEU A 308 5.35 -15.27 -9.30
N PRO A 309 5.95 -16.43 -9.67
CA PRO A 309 5.72 -17.03 -10.99
C PRO A 309 4.24 -17.28 -11.27
N PHE A 310 3.48 -17.79 -10.29
CA PHE A 310 2.05 -18.05 -10.45
C PHE A 310 1.23 -16.77 -10.69
N LEU A 311 1.57 -15.66 -10.01
CA LEU A 311 0.96 -14.34 -10.27
C LEU A 311 1.26 -13.81 -11.68
N MET A 312 2.41 -14.19 -12.25
CA MET A 312 2.84 -13.75 -13.58
C MET A 312 2.26 -14.61 -14.71
N GLU A 313 1.58 -15.73 -14.40
CA GLU A 313 1.00 -16.59 -15.43
C GLU A 313 -0.14 -15.87 -16.18
N PRO A 314 -0.14 -15.90 -17.52
CA PRO A 314 -1.22 -15.31 -18.29
C PRO A 314 -2.52 -16.06 -18.01
N LEU A 315 -3.54 -15.34 -17.56
CA LEU A 315 -4.86 -15.93 -17.40
C LEU A 315 -5.48 -16.16 -18.79
N GLY A 316 -5.85 -17.40 -19.09
CA GLY A 316 -6.59 -17.77 -20.31
C GLY A 316 -8.03 -17.25 -20.30
N MET A 317 -8.19 -15.93 -20.25
CA MET A 317 -9.47 -15.24 -20.12
C MET A 317 -10.17 -15.12 -21.47
N SER A 318 -11.48 -15.36 -21.46
CA SER A 318 -12.40 -14.94 -22.51
C SER A 318 -13.41 -13.95 -21.91
N ALA A 319 -14.00 -13.10 -22.75
CA ALA A 319 -14.96 -12.08 -22.27
C ALA A 319 -16.16 -12.67 -21.50
N SER A 320 -16.48 -13.95 -21.68
CA SER A 320 -17.61 -14.63 -21.03
C SER A 320 -17.26 -15.32 -19.70
N ASN A 321 -15.98 -15.46 -19.33
CA ASN A 321 -15.58 -16.19 -18.12
C ASN A 321 -14.62 -15.44 -17.19
N SER A 322 -14.29 -14.18 -17.51
CA SER A 322 -13.27 -13.39 -16.81
C SER A 322 -13.46 -13.35 -15.29
N ASP A 323 -14.68 -13.11 -14.81
CA ASP A 323 -14.91 -12.96 -13.36
C ASP A 323 -14.73 -14.28 -12.61
N SER A 324 -15.25 -15.38 -13.15
CA SER A 324 -15.12 -16.70 -12.53
C SER A 324 -13.68 -17.21 -12.51
N VAL A 325 -12.91 -16.95 -13.57
CA VAL A 325 -11.50 -17.35 -13.66
C VAL A 325 -10.65 -16.50 -12.71
N ALA A 326 -10.90 -15.18 -12.65
CA ALA A 326 -10.25 -14.29 -11.70
C ALA A 326 -10.50 -14.74 -10.26
N GLN A 327 -11.76 -14.96 -9.87
CA GLN A 327 -12.10 -15.42 -8.52
C GLN A 327 -11.45 -16.76 -8.16
N ASN A 328 -11.44 -17.73 -9.08
CA ASN A 328 -10.77 -19.01 -8.85
C ASN A 328 -9.25 -18.85 -8.70
N HIS A 329 -8.63 -17.96 -9.46
CA HIS A 329 -7.22 -17.66 -9.36
C HIS A 329 -6.89 -16.99 -8.01
N LEU A 330 -7.67 -15.97 -7.60
CA LEU A 330 -7.54 -15.31 -6.29
C LEU A 330 -7.70 -16.30 -5.13
N LYS A 331 -8.66 -17.23 -5.21
CA LYS A 331 -8.85 -18.28 -4.21
C LYS A 331 -7.61 -19.17 -4.07
N LYS A 332 -6.97 -19.53 -5.19
CA LYS A 332 -5.72 -20.30 -5.17
C LYS A 332 -4.57 -19.50 -4.56
N ILE A 333 -4.44 -18.21 -4.90
CA ILE A 333 -3.44 -17.32 -4.30
C ILE A 333 -3.63 -17.27 -2.78
N GLU A 334 -4.86 -17.06 -2.31
CA GLU A 334 -5.16 -17.02 -0.86
C GLU A 334 -4.78 -18.34 -0.18
N GLN A 335 -5.16 -19.49 -0.76
CA GLN A 335 -4.80 -20.81 -0.24
C GLN A 335 -3.30 -21.01 -0.15
N LEU A 336 -2.56 -20.63 -1.19
CA LEU A 336 -1.10 -20.74 -1.25
C LEU A 336 -0.43 -19.86 -0.18
N ILE A 337 -0.85 -18.59 -0.05
CA ILE A 337 -0.34 -17.66 0.96
C ILE A 337 -0.69 -18.17 2.37
N THR A 338 -1.92 -18.64 2.59
CA THR A 338 -2.34 -19.16 3.89
C THR A 338 -1.51 -20.37 4.32
N ALA A 339 -1.31 -21.33 3.42
CA ALA A 339 -0.62 -22.58 3.73
C ALA A 339 0.89 -22.39 3.95
N ASN A 340 1.53 -21.52 3.16
CA ASN A 340 3.00 -21.43 3.12
C ASN A 340 3.57 -20.22 3.88
N ILE A 341 2.75 -19.22 4.22
CA ILE A 341 3.20 -18.02 4.95
C ILE A 341 2.37 -17.83 6.23
N LEU A 342 1.05 -17.69 6.12
CA LEU A 342 0.21 -17.24 7.25
C LEU A 342 0.13 -18.26 8.39
N MET A 343 -0.14 -19.53 8.07
CA MET A 343 -0.22 -20.59 9.07
C MET A 343 1.15 -20.87 9.72
N PRO A 344 2.25 -21.02 8.95
CA PRO A 344 3.59 -21.13 9.54
C PRO A 344 3.98 -19.91 10.39
N LEU A 345 3.67 -18.69 9.95
CA LEU A 345 3.90 -17.46 10.73
C LEU A 345 3.22 -17.52 12.10
N ARG A 346 1.93 -17.90 12.13
CA ARG A 346 1.21 -18.06 13.39
C ARG A 346 1.89 -19.08 14.30
N ASN A 347 2.32 -20.21 13.74
CA ASN A 347 2.97 -21.26 14.53
C ASN A 347 4.30 -20.77 15.10
N ALA A 348 5.12 -20.10 14.29
CA ALA A 348 6.39 -19.54 14.70
C ALA A 348 6.21 -18.57 15.87
N VAL A 349 5.38 -17.54 15.69
CA VAL A 349 5.11 -16.52 16.71
C VAL A 349 4.54 -17.12 18.00
N LYS A 350 3.66 -18.11 17.89
CA LYS A 350 2.96 -18.68 19.05
C LYS A 350 3.79 -19.68 19.84
N ASN A 351 4.66 -20.45 19.19
CA ASN A 351 5.27 -21.64 19.77
C ASN A 351 6.79 -21.74 19.64
N ASP A 352 7.39 -21.14 18.60
CA ASP A 352 8.75 -21.45 18.20
C ASP A 352 9.76 -20.36 18.61
N LEU A 353 9.30 -19.11 18.80
CA LEU A 353 10.13 -17.98 19.19
C LEU A 353 10.20 -17.79 20.71
N SER A 354 11.38 -17.39 21.20
CA SER A 354 11.63 -17.20 22.64
C SER A 354 12.13 -15.80 22.99
N HIS A 355 12.91 -15.15 22.10
CA HIS A 355 13.55 -13.87 22.38
C HIS A 355 12.98 -12.74 21.52
N ILE A 356 12.94 -11.52 22.07
CA ILE A 356 12.36 -10.35 21.40
C ILE A 356 13.05 -10.05 20.06
N GLU A 357 14.35 -10.31 19.96
CA GLU A 357 15.13 -10.14 18.74
C GLU A 357 14.67 -11.07 17.61
N GLU A 358 14.21 -12.28 17.95
CA GLU A 358 13.66 -13.24 16.98
C GLU A 358 12.28 -12.81 16.47
N PHE A 359 11.45 -12.28 17.37
CA PHE A 359 10.16 -11.70 17.00
C PHE A 359 10.32 -10.48 16.09
N GLU A 360 11.26 -9.59 16.41
CA GLU A 360 11.59 -8.43 15.58
C GLU A 360 12.09 -8.87 14.20
N TYR A 361 13.03 -9.81 14.16
CA TYR A 361 13.55 -10.35 12.90
C TYR A 361 12.44 -10.98 12.03
N LEU A 362 11.57 -11.78 12.63
CA LEU A 362 10.46 -12.42 11.91
C LEU A 362 9.47 -11.38 11.39
N PHE A 363 9.09 -10.40 12.22
CA PHE A 363 8.20 -9.31 11.83
C PHE A 363 8.76 -8.55 10.63
N MET A 364 10.02 -8.10 10.71
CA MET A 364 10.68 -7.32 9.65
C MET A 364 10.79 -8.13 8.35
N SER A 365 11.09 -9.42 8.45
CA SER A 365 11.21 -10.30 7.29
C SER A 365 9.87 -10.53 6.60
N VAL A 366 8.83 -10.83 7.37
CA VAL A 366 7.46 -11.05 6.87
C VAL A 366 6.88 -9.77 6.28
N HIS A 367 7.11 -8.62 6.93
CA HIS A 367 6.69 -7.32 6.44
C HIS A 367 7.24 -7.05 5.04
N ARG A 368 8.54 -7.29 4.85
CA ARG A 368 9.20 -7.15 3.54
C ARG A 368 8.63 -8.12 2.50
N ILE A 369 8.47 -9.40 2.84
CA ILE A 369 7.91 -10.42 1.94
C ILE A 369 6.47 -10.04 1.50
N LEU A 370 5.63 -9.61 2.43
CA LEU A 370 4.25 -9.20 2.13
C LEU A 370 4.20 -7.90 1.29
N SER A 371 5.11 -6.97 1.54
CA SER A 371 5.27 -5.76 0.71
C SER A 371 5.65 -6.13 -0.72
N GLU A 372 6.56 -7.07 -0.90
CA GLU A 372 6.96 -7.60 -2.22
C GLU A 372 5.77 -8.26 -2.94
N ILE A 373 5.04 -9.15 -2.25
CA ILE A 373 3.83 -9.79 -2.79
C ILE A 373 2.80 -8.75 -3.23
N LEU A 374 2.52 -7.76 -2.38
CA LEU A 374 1.58 -6.68 -2.69
C LEU A 374 2.03 -5.93 -3.95
N SER A 375 3.31 -5.55 -4.02
CA SER A 375 3.87 -4.80 -5.14
C SER A 375 3.70 -5.54 -6.48
N HIS A 376 3.93 -6.86 -6.50
CA HIS A 376 3.79 -7.70 -7.68
C HIS A 376 2.33 -8.02 -8.03
N TYR A 377 1.46 -8.15 -7.02
CA TYR A 377 0.03 -8.30 -7.23
C TYR A 377 -0.56 -7.11 -8.00
N ARG A 378 -0.04 -5.89 -7.81
CA ARG A 378 -0.49 -4.74 -8.58
C ARG A 378 -0.18 -4.87 -10.08
N ASP A 379 1.00 -5.37 -10.46
CA ASP A 379 1.29 -5.61 -11.88
C ASP A 379 0.33 -6.63 -12.49
N PHE A 380 -0.08 -7.63 -11.70
CA PHE A 380 -1.13 -8.58 -12.08
C PHE A 380 -2.49 -7.88 -12.27
N LYS A 381 -2.91 -7.03 -11.33
CA LYS A 381 -4.19 -6.29 -11.40
C LYS A 381 -4.28 -5.34 -12.60
N GLU A 382 -3.18 -4.72 -13.00
CA GLU A 382 -3.14 -3.77 -14.12
C GLU A 382 -3.31 -4.44 -15.49
N GLN A 383 -3.50 -5.76 -15.56
CA GLN A 383 -3.88 -6.44 -16.80
C GLN A 383 -5.28 -5.99 -17.25
N PRO A 384 -5.52 -5.79 -18.55
CA PRO A 384 -6.77 -5.20 -19.05
C PRO A 384 -8.01 -6.05 -18.76
N ALA A 385 -7.86 -7.38 -18.72
CA ALA A 385 -8.94 -8.30 -18.36
C ALA A 385 -9.35 -8.21 -16.87
N LEU A 386 -8.50 -7.61 -16.02
CA LEU A 386 -8.65 -7.57 -14.57
C LEU A 386 -8.86 -6.15 -14.02
N PHE A 387 -8.55 -5.11 -14.80
CA PHE A 387 -8.55 -3.72 -14.36
C PHE A 387 -9.85 -3.27 -13.69
N PHE A 388 -11.01 -3.67 -14.25
CA PHE A 388 -12.34 -3.36 -13.70
C PHE A 388 -12.94 -4.49 -12.84
N ASN A 389 -12.18 -5.57 -12.57
CA ASN A 389 -12.69 -6.68 -11.79
C ASN A 389 -12.70 -6.31 -10.29
N HIS A 390 -13.91 -6.21 -9.74
CA HIS A 390 -14.10 -5.81 -8.35
C HIS A 390 -13.46 -6.79 -7.35
N ALA A 391 -13.51 -8.11 -7.62
CA ALA A 391 -12.91 -9.10 -6.72
C ALA A 391 -11.38 -8.96 -6.64
N VAL A 392 -10.71 -8.66 -7.75
CA VAL A 392 -9.26 -8.37 -7.80
C VAL A 392 -8.91 -7.13 -6.96
N GLN A 393 -9.74 -6.09 -7.04
CA GLN A 393 -9.57 -4.89 -6.22
C GLN A 393 -9.79 -5.15 -4.73
N LEU A 394 -10.85 -5.85 -4.34
CA LEU A 394 -11.11 -6.18 -2.94
C LEU A 394 -10.00 -7.08 -2.36
N PHE A 395 -9.42 -7.97 -3.15
CA PHE A 395 -8.29 -8.80 -2.72
C PHE A 395 -7.03 -7.98 -2.45
N GLU A 396 -6.73 -6.97 -3.27
CA GLU A 396 -5.66 -6.00 -3.01
C GLU A 396 -5.86 -5.31 -1.65
N TYR A 397 -7.08 -4.87 -1.36
CA TYR A 397 -7.41 -4.21 -0.09
C TYR A 397 -7.18 -5.14 1.10
N ARG A 398 -7.52 -6.43 0.96
CA ARG A 398 -7.28 -7.43 2.00
C ARG A 398 -5.78 -7.68 2.21
N LEU A 399 -4.98 -7.77 1.14
CA LEU A 399 -3.52 -7.90 1.26
C LEU A 399 -2.87 -6.69 1.95
N LEU A 400 -3.23 -5.47 1.49
CA LEU A 400 -2.77 -4.23 2.11
C LEU A 400 -3.18 -4.14 3.58
N ALA A 401 -4.44 -4.42 3.88
CA ALA A 401 -4.94 -4.40 5.25
C ALA A 401 -4.27 -5.42 6.14
N TYR A 402 -3.93 -6.61 5.62
CA TYR A 402 -3.22 -7.62 6.39
C TYR A 402 -1.88 -7.07 6.88
N LEU A 403 -1.10 -6.50 5.95
CA LEU A 403 0.17 -5.85 6.25
C LEU A 403 0.00 -4.73 7.29
N LYS A 404 -0.96 -3.81 7.07
CA LYS A 404 -1.25 -2.71 8.00
C LYS A 404 -1.70 -3.18 9.39
N LEU A 405 -2.46 -4.26 9.48
CA LEU A 405 -2.88 -4.82 10.76
C LEU A 405 -1.71 -5.45 11.52
N LEU A 406 -0.75 -6.08 10.82
CA LEU A 406 0.49 -6.54 11.45
C LEU A 406 1.30 -5.35 12.00
N GLU A 407 1.40 -4.25 11.26
CA GLU A 407 2.09 -3.03 11.72
C GLU A 407 1.44 -2.47 12.99
N LYS A 408 0.12 -2.26 12.97
CA LYS A 408 -0.63 -1.69 14.11
C LYS A 408 -0.59 -2.56 15.36
N ARG A 409 -0.47 -3.87 15.18
CA ARG A 409 -0.52 -4.86 16.27
C ARG A 409 0.83 -5.52 16.52
N LYS A 410 1.92 -4.95 16.00
CA LYS A 410 3.28 -5.47 16.18
C LYS A 410 3.55 -5.80 17.64
N ASP A 411 3.33 -4.84 18.52
CA ASP A 411 3.58 -4.97 19.98
C ASP A 411 2.57 -5.86 20.73
N GLU A 412 1.57 -6.42 20.05
CA GLU A 412 0.62 -7.39 20.62
C GLU A 412 0.75 -8.79 20.02
N ILE A 413 1.51 -8.92 18.94
CA ILE A 413 1.66 -10.16 18.18
C ILE A 413 3.11 -10.64 18.29
N PHE A 414 4.06 -9.77 18.00
CA PHE A 414 5.48 -10.10 17.88
C PHE A 414 6.20 -9.81 19.20
N ILE A 415 5.73 -10.43 20.27
CA ILE A 415 6.33 -10.36 21.60
C ILE A 415 6.21 -11.72 22.31
N PRO A 416 7.12 -12.05 23.24
CA PRO A 416 6.98 -13.23 24.06
C PRO A 416 5.68 -13.19 24.88
N MET A 417 4.84 -14.21 24.76
CA MET A 417 3.54 -14.28 25.45
C MET A 417 3.25 -15.68 25.99
N SER A 418 2.59 -15.73 27.14
CA SER A 418 1.91 -16.93 27.62
C SER A 418 0.67 -17.26 26.79
N LYS A 419 0.18 -18.51 26.90
CA LYS A 419 -1.09 -18.94 26.26
C LYS A 419 -2.29 -18.08 26.68
N TYR A 420 -2.30 -17.59 27.92
CA TYR A 420 -3.35 -16.72 28.41
C TYR A 420 -3.29 -15.34 27.75
N GLU A 421 -2.10 -14.73 27.68
CA GLU A 421 -1.91 -13.44 27.02
C GLU A 421 -2.24 -13.51 25.52
N TRP A 422 -1.85 -14.59 24.84
CA TRP A 422 -2.25 -14.86 23.46
C TRP A 422 -3.77 -14.81 23.28
N GLN A 423 -4.51 -15.48 24.16
CA GLN A 423 -5.98 -15.50 24.12
C GLN A 423 -6.57 -14.10 24.37
N VAL A 424 -6.02 -13.34 25.33
CA VAL A 424 -6.43 -11.96 25.58
C VAL A 424 -6.24 -11.08 24.35
N MET A 425 -5.09 -11.19 23.66
CA MET A 425 -4.83 -10.44 22.42
C MET A 425 -5.76 -10.89 21.29
N HIS A 426 -6.08 -12.19 21.23
CA HIS A 426 -7.04 -12.70 20.25
C HIS A 426 -8.43 -12.12 20.48
N ASP A 427 -8.92 -12.12 21.72
CA ASP A 427 -10.24 -11.57 22.05
C ASP A 427 -10.33 -10.06 21.77
N ARG A 428 -9.25 -9.30 22.04
CA ARG A 428 -9.16 -7.88 21.65
C ARG A 428 -9.22 -7.69 20.14
N SER A 429 -8.53 -8.54 19.37
CA SER A 429 -8.54 -8.48 17.90
C SER A 429 -9.93 -8.68 17.30
N GLN A 430 -10.78 -9.48 17.96
CA GLN A 430 -12.13 -9.80 17.51
C GLN A 430 -13.18 -8.81 18.04
N GLN A 431 -12.81 -7.92 18.97
CA GLN A 431 -13.72 -6.99 19.62
C GLN A 431 -14.50 -6.08 18.63
N PRO A 432 -13.90 -5.49 17.57
CA PRO A 432 -14.64 -4.63 16.66
C PRO A 432 -15.77 -5.36 15.95
N ILE A 433 -15.50 -6.56 15.42
CA ILE A 433 -16.51 -7.36 14.71
C ILE A 433 -17.61 -7.81 15.66
N LYS A 434 -17.27 -8.30 16.85
CA LYS A 434 -18.25 -8.67 17.88
C LYS A 434 -19.17 -7.48 18.24
N LYS A 435 -18.62 -6.26 18.32
CA LYS A 435 -19.42 -5.03 18.56
C LYS A 435 -20.35 -4.71 17.39
N ILE A 436 -19.87 -4.77 16.15
CA ILE A 436 -20.71 -4.53 14.97
C ILE A 436 -21.86 -5.56 14.92
N GLN A 437 -21.56 -6.84 15.16
CA GLN A 437 -22.58 -7.89 15.22
C GLN A 437 -23.60 -7.62 16.32
N ALA A 438 -23.18 -7.19 17.51
CA ALA A 438 -24.10 -6.85 18.60
C ALA A 438 -25.03 -5.68 18.23
N ILE A 439 -24.48 -4.60 17.66
CA ILE A 439 -25.27 -3.45 17.16
C ILE A 439 -26.31 -3.90 16.14
N LEU A 440 -25.91 -4.74 15.19
CA LEU A 440 -26.83 -5.24 14.17
C LEU A 440 -27.92 -6.11 14.80
N LEU A 441 -27.56 -7.07 15.66
CA LEU A 441 -28.54 -7.95 16.32
C LEU A 441 -29.57 -7.18 17.15
N GLU A 442 -29.14 -6.16 17.88
CA GLU A 442 -30.02 -5.31 18.69
C GLU A 442 -31.01 -4.53 17.82
N GLN A 443 -30.56 -3.93 16.72
CA GLN A 443 -31.36 -3.04 15.89
C GLN A 443 -32.17 -3.76 14.79
N MET A 444 -31.75 -4.96 14.38
CA MET A 444 -32.33 -5.69 13.24
C MET A 444 -33.76 -6.17 13.50
N THR A 445 -34.06 -6.57 14.74
CA THR A 445 -35.39 -7.10 15.11
C THR A 445 -36.44 -6.01 14.99
N ASP A 446 -36.23 -4.89 15.70
CA ASP A 446 -37.13 -3.74 15.66
C ASP A 446 -37.27 -3.15 14.24
N TYR A 447 -36.16 -3.11 13.49
CA TYR A 447 -36.20 -2.65 12.10
C TYR A 447 -37.08 -3.53 11.22
N ARG A 448 -36.97 -4.87 11.33
CA ARG A 448 -37.79 -5.83 10.57
C ARG A 448 -39.26 -5.74 10.95
N ASP A 449 -39.57 -5.56 12.22
CA ASP A 449 -40.95 -5.42 12.67
C ASP A 449 -41.59 -4.16 12.09
N LEU A 450 -40.87 -3.03 12.08
CA LEU A 450 -41.34 -1.79 11.47
C LEU A 450 -41.49 -1.90 9.94
N THR A 451 -40.55 -2.52 9.23
CA THR A 451 -40.64 -2.68 7.77
C THR A 451 -41.77 -3.63 7.37
N ASN A 452 -41.98 -4.70 8.14
CA ASN A 452 -43.13 -5.60 7.96
C ASN A 452 -44.46 -4.87 8.22
N TYR A 453 -44.54 -4.05 9.27
CA TYR A 453 -45.72 -3.25 9.56
C TYR A 453 -46.01 -2.22 8.46
N ILE A 454 -44.99 -1.54 7.92
CA ILE A 454 -45.13 -0.66 6.74
C ILE A 454 -45.67 -1.43 5.53
N ALA A 455 -45.18 -2.63 5.28
CA ALA A 455 -45.65 -3.47 4.18
C ALA A 455 -47.12 -3.88 4.35
N GLN A 456 -47.56 -4.17 5.58
CA GLN A 456 -48.96 -4.43 5.90
C GLN A 456 -49.83 -3.19 5.67
N LEU A 457 -49.44 -2.03 6.20
CA LEU A 457 -50.17 -0.77 6.01
C LEU A 457 -50.29 -0.37 4.52
N LYS A 458 -49.26 -0.62 3.70
CA LYS A 458 -49.31 -0.39 2.24
C LYS A 458 -50.26 -1.35 1.51
N LYS A 459 -50.35 -2.61 1.95
CA LYS A 459 -51.32 -3.59 1.43
C LYS A 459 -52.74 -3.23 1.82
N GLU A 460 -52.92 -2.74 3.05
CA GLU A 460 -54.18 -2.15 3.48
C GLU A 460 -54.52 -0.94 2.61
N GLN A 461 -53.61 -0.01 2.34
CA GLN A 461 -53.89 1.13 1.45
C GLN A 461 -54.37 0.72 0.03
N THR A 462 -53.83 -0.37 -0.52
CA THR A 462 -54.15 -0.84 -1.89
C THR A 462 -55.43 -1.67 -2.00
N THR A 463 -55.89 -2.32 -0.93
CA THR A 463 -57.10 -3.17 -0.93
C THR A 463 -58.41 -2.37 -0.92
N TRP A 464 -58.36 -1.04 -0.85
CA TRP A 464 -59.53 -0.19 -0.58
C TRP A 464 -60.16 0.38 -1.86
N GLN A 465 -60.36 -0.48 -2.86
CA GLN A 465 -61.06 -0.16 -4.12
C GLN A 465 -62.60 -0.13 -3.99
N GLY A 466 -63.17 0.16 -2.81
CA GLY A 466 -64.62 0.21 -2.64
C GLY A 466 -65.08 1.12 -1.50
N SER A 467 -65.67 2.27 -1.86
CA SER A 467 -66.34 3.29 -1.02
C SER A 467 -65.52 4.56 -0.67
N PHE A 468 -65.93 5.67 -1.27
CA PHE A 468 -65.26 6.99 -1.28
C PHE A 468 -65.07 7.63 0.11
N PHE A 469 -66.04 7.49 1.02
CA PHE A 469 -65.98 8.10 2.36
C PHE A 469 -65.10 7.34 3.35
N LYS A 470 -65.02 6.00 3.25
CA LYS A 470 -64.06 5.20 4.05
C LYS A 470 -62.62 5.44 3.61
N ARG A 471 -62.41 5.78 2.33
CA ARG A 471 -61.09 6.08 1.75
C ARG A 471 -60.46 7.37 2.32
N ILE A 472 -61.25 8.40 2.60
CA ILE A 472 -60.72 9.71 3.02
C ILE A 472 -60.26 9.68 4.50
N LEU A 473 -61.16 9.35 5.44
CA LEU A 473 -60.86 9.40 6.87
C LEU A 473 -59.87 8.32 7.34
N ARG A 474 -59.96 7.09 6.81
CA ARG A 474 -59.03 6.02 7.19
C ARG A 474 -57.77 6.02 6.31
N GLY A 475 -57.84 6.53 5.08
CA GLY A 475 -56.66 6.75 4.24
C GLY A 475 -55.71 7.77 4.85
N GLU A 476 -56.21 8.90 5.35
CA GLU A 476 -55.39 9.89 6.06
C GLU A 476 -54.75 9.32 7.34
N ARG A 477 -55.47 8.44 8.06
CA ARG A 477 -54.93 7.77 9.25
C ARG A 477 -53.82 6.78 8.90
N VAL A 478 -54.06 5.90 7.92
CA VAL A 478 -53.07 4.93 7.44
C VAL A 478 -51.86 5.65 6.86
N GLU A 479 -52.06 6.76 6.15
CA GLU A 479 -50.98 7.60 5.62
C GLU A 479 -50.15 8.23 6.75
N LYS A 480 -50.79 8.78 7.78
CA LYS A 480 -50.08 9.27 8.98
C LYS A 480 -49.30 8.17 9.71
N GLU A 481 -49.90 6.99 9.87
CA GLU A 481 -49.24 5.84 10.50
C GLU A 481 -48.04 5.38 9.65
N ILE A 482 -48.17 5.27 8.32
CA ILE A 482 -47.06 4.98 7.41
C ILE A 482 -45.93 6.00 7.55
N VAL A 483 -46.24 7.30 7.60
CA VAL A 483 -45.23 8.35 7.78
C VAL A 483 -44.51 8.20 9.12
N GLN A 484 -45.24 7.97 10.22
CA GLN A 484 -44.65 7.79 11.55
C GLN A 484 -43.78 6.53 11.62
N THR A 485 -44.24 5.40 11.09
CA THR A 485 -43.47 4.16 11.08
C THR A 485 -42.24 4.26 10.18
N ASN A 486 -42.33 4.94 9.02
CA ASN A 486 -41.16 5.22 8.18
C ASN A 486 -40.13 6.10 8.91
N GLN A 487 -40.58 7.12 9.66
CA GLN A 487 -39.69 7.95 10.47
C GLN A 487 -38.99 7.13 11.55
N ALA A 488 -39.72 6.26 12.26
CA ALA A 488 -39.13 5.37 13.27
C ALA A 488 -38.09 4.42 12.64
N ALA A 489 -38.41 3.78 11.51
CA ALA A 489 -37.47 2.92 10.80
C ALA A 489 -36.23 3.69 10.30
N LEU A 490 -36.40 4.94 9.86
CA LEU A 490 -35.30 5.81 9.46
C LEU A 490 -34.41 6.20 10.65
N LEU A 491 -34.99 6.44 11.83
CA LEU A 491 -34.23 6.72 13.05
C LEU A 491 -33.38 5.52 13.46
N ILE A 492 -33.93 4.30 13.42
CA ILE A 492 -33.16 3.07 13.64
C ILE A 492 -32.04 2.97 12.62
N LYS A 493 -32.34 3.10 11.32
CA LYS A 493 -31.33 3.07 10.25
C LYS A 493 -30.21 4.09 10.47
N LYS A 494 -30.55 5.32 10.86
CA LYS A 494 -29.58 6.37 11.17
C LYS A 494 -28.73 6.01 12.39
N GLN A 495 -29.34 5.52 13.45
CA GLN A 495 -28.64 5.14 14.68
C GLN A 495 -27.68 3.98 14.41
N THR A 496 -28.14 2.91 13.76
CA THR A 496 -27.30 1.78 13.35
C THR A 496 -26.12 2.24 12.51
N TYR A 497 -26.35 3.11 11.51
CA TYR A 497 -25.28 3.64 10.66
C TYR A 497 -24.20 4.39 11.46
N ILE A 498 -24.61 5.27 12.38
CA ILE A 498 -23.69 6.04 13.24
C ILE A 498 -22.93 5.11 14.17
N ASP A 499 -23.61 4.15 14.81
CA ASP A 499 -22.99 3.25 15.78
C ASP A 499 -21.97 2.33 15.12
N VAL A 500 -22.29 1.77 13.94
CA VAL A 500 -21.35 0.97 13.14
C VAL A 500 -20.13 1.80 12.74
N LEU A 501 -20.32 3.06 12.29
CA LEU A 501 -19.20 3.96 11.96
C LEU A 501 -18.35 4.33 13.18
N ALA A 502 -18.92 4.34 14.39
CA ALA A 502 -18.19 4.68 15.61
C ALA A 502 -17.23 3.55 16.04
N VAL A 503 -17.55 2.28 15.74
CA VAL A 503 -16.72 1.13 16.13
C VAL A 503 -15.26 1.24 15.63
N PRO A 504 -14.98 1.37 14.32
CA PRO A 504 -13.60 1.46 13.84
C PRO A 504 -12.88 2.72 14.34
N LYS A 505 -13.62 3.82 14.56
CA LYS A 505 -13.06 5.07 15.12
C LYS A 505 -12.57 4.91 16.55
N ASN A 506 -13.30 4.15 17.37
CA ASN A 506 -12.98 3.91 18.77
C ASN A 506 -11.94 2.79 18.97
N LEU A 507 -11.78 1.91 17.98
CA LEU A 507 -10.89 0.75 18.04
C LEU A 507 -9.85 0.75 16.91
N ARG A 508 -9.21 1.89 16.66
CA ARG A 508 -8.29 2.14 15.51
C ARG A 508 -7.15 1.13 15.35
N LYS A 509 -6.67 0.54 16.46
CA LYS A 509 -5.60 -0.46 16.47
C LYS A 509 -6.02 -1.79 15.82
N TYR A 510 -7.32 -2.09 15.82
CA TYR A 510 -7.89 -3.38 15.40
C TYR A 510 -8.68 -3.30 14.09
N ASN A 511 -8.46 -2.25 13.30
CA ASN A 511 -9.03 -2.14 11.97
C ASN A 511 -8.13 -1.31 11.06
N VAL A 512 -8.34 -1.40 9.75
CA VAL A 512 -7.69 -0.54 8.75
C VAL A 512 -8.78 0.13 7.94
N PHE A 513 -8.72 1.46 7.85
CA PHE A 513 -9.56 2.23 6.95
C PHE A 513 -8.81 2.46 5.64
N ILE A 514 -9.11 1.66 4.62
CA ILE A 514 -8.32 1.56 3.38
C ILE A 514 -8.09 2.92 2.73
N GLU A 515 -9.12 3.75 2.65
CA GLU A 515 -9.06 5.08 2.01
C GLU A 515 -8.13 6.07 2.74
N PHE A 516 -7.86 5.86 4.03
CA PHE A 516 -7.02 6.74 4.84
C PHE A 516 -5.60 6.19 5.04
N GLU A 517 -5.44 4.88 4.89
CA GLU A 517 -4.20 4.16 5.17
C GLU A 517 -3.50 3.64 3.90
N SER A 518 -4.14 3.80 2.73
CA SER A 518 -3.51 3.64 1.42
C SER A 518 -3.04 4.98 0.86
N LEU A 519 -1.88 4.95 0.19
CA LEU A 519 -1.34 6.10 -0.57
C LEU A 519 -1.91 6.19 -2.00
N THR A 520 -2.77 5.25 -2.42
CA THR A 520 -3.37 5.22 -3.77
C THR A 520 -4.79 5.75 -3.82
N SER A 521 -5.21 6.25 -5.00
CA SER A 521 -6.57 6.72 -5.22
C SER A 521 -7.57 5.57 -5.10
N MET A 522 -8.48 5.67 -4.13
CA MET A 522 -9.53 4.69 -3.87
C MET A 522 -10.92 5.24 -4.22
N SER A 523 -11.89 4.33 -4.31
CA SER A 523 -13.31 4.58 -4.66
C SER A 523 -13.89 5.83 -4.01
N GLU A 524 -14.69 6.59 -4.77
CA GLU A 524 -15.12 7.90 -4.33
C GLU A 524 -16.28 7.90 -3.31
N LEU A 525 -17.01 6.80 -3.23
CA LEU A 525 -18.35 6.74 -2.62
C LEU A 525 -18.47 5.72 -1.49
N GLU A 526 -17.39 5.01 -1.19
CA GLU A 526 -17.42 3.80 -0.37
C GLU A 526 -16.29 3.82 0.66
N ARG A 527 -16.62 3.38 1.87
CA ARG A 527 -15.69 3.20 2.99
C ARG A 527 -15.38 1.73 3.13
N HIS A 528 -14.10 1.37 3.12
CA HIS A 528 -13.66 0.00 3.32
C HIS A 528 -12.92 -0.12 4.65
N TYR A 529 -13.51 -0.91 5.55
CA TYR A 529 -12.91 -1.23 6.84
C TYR A 529 -12.48 -2.69 6.86
N ALA A 530 -11.21 -2.94 7.11
CA ALA A 530 -10.68 -4.29 7.23
C ALA A 530 -10.39 -4.65 8.69
N PHE A 531 -10.76 -5.86 9.10
CA PHE A 531 -10.64 -6.33 10.49
C PHE A 531 -9.86 -7.65 10.58
N PRO A 532 -9.07 -7.87 11.65
CA PRO A 532 -8.34 -9.11 11.87
C PRO A 532 -9.23 -10.37 11.80
N SER A 533 -8.78 -11.39 11.07
CA SER A 533 -9.50 -12.66 10.91
C SER A 533 -8.62 -13.87 11.24
N GLY A 534 -9.19 -14.88 11.91
CA GLY A 534 -8.47 -16.08 12.36
C GLY A 534 -7.70 -15.90 13.68
N ASP A 535 -6.92 -16.92 14.07
CA ASP A 535 -6.12 -16.93 15.30
C ASP A 535 -5.20 -15.70 15.35
N ASN A 536 -5.45 -14.83 16.32
CA ASN A 536 -4.87 -13.49 16.46
C ASN A 536 -4.81 -12.62 15.18
N GLY A 537 -5.64 -12.89 14.18
CA GLY A 537 -5.57 -12.19 12.90
C GLY A 537 -4.44 -12.64 11.96
N LEU A 538 -3.80 -13.79 12.24
CA LEU A 538 -2.59 -14.22 11.53
C LEU A 538 -2.82 -15.28 10.46
N ILE A 539 -3.85 -16.12 10.58
CA ILE A 539 -4.01 -17.30 9.71
C ILE A 539 -4.88 -17.04 8.47
N ARG A 540 -5.49 -15.86 8.37
CA ARG A 540 -6.39 -15.47 7.27
C ARG A 540 -6.20 -14.02 6.89
N LEU A 541 -6.45 -13.73 5.61
CA LEU A 541 -6.58 -12.34 5.18
C LEU A 541 -7.78 -11.67 5.86
N PRO A 542 -7.73 -10.35 6.13
CA PRO A 542 -8.72 -9.63 6.91
C PRO A 542 -10.14 -9.73 6.35
N LEU A 543 -11.11 -9.61 7.25
CA LEU A 543 -12.51 -9.44 6.88
C LEU A 543 -12.71 -8.00 6.39
N LEU A 544 -13.18 -7.83 5.16
CA LEU A 544 -13.40 -6.52 4.55
C LEU A 544 -14.88 -6.16 4.61
N ILE A 545 -15.21 -5.10 5.34
CA ILE A 545 -16.55 -4.56 5.45
C ILE A 545 -16.65 -3.31 4.60
N LYS A 546 -17.65 -3.30 3.72
CA LYS A 546 -17.98 -2.17 2.85
C LYS A 546 -19.15 -1.38 3.44
N MET A 547 -18.96 -0.08 3.59
CA MET A 547 -19.98 0.85 4.07
C MET A 547 -20.15 1.98 3.04
N PRO A 548 -21.38 2.33 2.64
CA PRO A 548 -21.59 3.50 1.79
C PRO A 548 -21.23 4.79 2.55
N GLU A 549 -20.83 5.84 1.84
CA GLU A 549 -20.57 7.15 2.44
C GLU A 549 -21.85 7.84 2.96
N ASN A 550 -22.96 7.62 2.25
CA ASN A 550 -24.24 8.27 2.54
C ASN A 550 -25.21 7.31 3.24
N LEU A 551 -25.95 7.84 4.22
CA LEU A 551 -27.02 7.11 4.90
C LEU A 551 -28.11 6.62 3.92
N ILE A 552 -28.35 7.34 2.84
CA ILE A 552 -29.39 6.99 1.86
C ILE A 552 -29.13 5.59 1.29
N ASP A 553 -27.88 5.32 0.92
CA ASP A 553 -27.44 4.09 0.27
C ASP A 553 -27.22 2.94 1.27
N PHE A 554 -27.30 3.19 2.58
CA PHE A 554 -27.11 2.18 3.62
C PHE A 554 -28.34 1.27 3.76
N ASN A 555 -28.21 -0.03 3.46
CA ASN A 555 -29.24 -1.03 3.73
C ASN A 555 -28.79 -1.95 4.88
N ILE A 556 -29.52 -1.90 6.01
CA ILE A 556 -29.19 -2.67 7.21
C ILE A 556 -29.25 -4.17 6.95
N GLU A 557 -30.23 -4.66 6.18
CA GLU A 557 -30.42 -6.09 5.94
C GLU A 557 -29.32 -6.66 5.04
N GLU A 558 -29.01 -5.97 3.95
CA GLU A 558 -27.94 -6.35 3.03
C GLU A 558 -26.58 -6.31 3.74
N PHE A 559 -26.34 -5.27 4.55
CA PHE A 559 -25.12 -5.13 5.33
C PHE A 559 -24.97 -6.24 6.37
N SER A 560 -26.04 -6.56 7.11
CA SER A 560 -26.04 -7.66 8.08
C SER A 560 -25.80 -9.03 7.43
N THR A 561 -26.41 -9.25 6.26
CA THR A 561 -26.24 -10.48 5.47
C THR A 561 -24.81 -10.63 4.97
N ALA A 562 -24.21 -9.55 4.44
CA ALA A 562 -22.84 -9.54 3.95
C ALA A 562 -21.83 -9.90 5.06
N ILE A 563 -21.93 -9.25 6.22
CA ILE A 563 -21.05 -9.54 7.37
C ILE A 563 -21.20 -10.98 7.83
N SER A 564 -22.44 -11.49 7.91
CA SER A 564 -22.69 -12.86 8.33
C SER A 564 -22.12 -13.87 7.33
N TYR A 565 -22.29 -13.62 6.03
CA TYR A 565 -21.76 -14.47 4.96
C TYR A 565 -20.23 -14.58 5.01
N ASP A 566 -19.53 -13.46 5.11
CA ASP A 566 -18.06 -13.44 5.12
C ASP A 566 -17.45 -14.10 6.37
N LEU A 567 -18.17 -14.07 7.49
CA LEU A 567 -17.79 -14.77 8.72
C LEU A 567 -18.03 -16.29 8.62
N HIS A 568 -19.09 -16.73 7.93
CA HIS A 568 -19.43 -18.14 7.77
C HIS A 568 -18.70 -18.85 6.63
N TYR A 569 -18.29 -18.13 5.57
CA TYR A 569 -17.59 -18.69 4.40
C TYR A 569 -16.09 -18.42 4.36
N SER A 570 -15.51 -17.88 5.43
CA SER A 570 -14.06 -17.93 5.64
C SER A 570 -13.64 -19.38 5.93
N PRO A 571 -12.81 -20.05 5.09
CA PRO A 571 -12.61 -21.49 5.15
C PRO A 571 -12.07 -21.96 6.51
N ASN A 572 -12.91 -22.75 7.19
CA ASN A 572 -12.73 -23.61 8.37
C ASN A 572 -12.41 -22.94 9.71
N SER A 573 -13.47 -22.68 10.47
CA SER A 573 -13.54 -22.80 11.94
C SER A 573 -12.41 -23.61 12.57
#